data_AF-A0A800CMJ1-F1
#
_entry.id   AF-A0A800CMJ1-F1
#
_cell.length_a   1.000
_cell.length_b   1.000
_cell.length_c   1.000
_cell.angle_alpha   90.00
_cell.angle_beta   90.00
_cell.angle_gamma   90.00
#
_symmetry.space_group_name_H-M   'P 1'
#
loop_
_entity.id
_entity.type
_entity.pdbx_description
1 polymer ?
#
loop_
_entity_poly.entity_id
_entity_poly.type
_entity_poly.pdbx_seq_one_letter_code
_entity_poly.pdbx_strand_id
1 'polypeptide(L)' 'MLRTRTVSAKPKKDVKWYVVDAEGKILGRLASQIAKILRGKHVPIFTPHAD' A
#
# COMPACT_ATOMS: atom_id res chain seq x y z
N MET A 1 26.38 12.26 17.99
CA MET A 1 25.75 12.60 16.69
C MET A 1 25.14 11.33 16.12
N LEU A 2 23.83 11.13 16.25
CA LEU A 2 23.16 9.89 15.80
C LEU A 2 23.04 9.91 14.26
N ARG A 3 23.64 8.92 13.59
CA ARG A 3 23.49 8.69 12.14
C ARG A 3 22.19 7.92 11.90
N THR A 4 21.14 8.58 11.42
CA THR A 4 19.92 7.93 10.94
C THR A 4 20.10 7.53 9.48
N ARG A 5 20.28 6.23 9.21
CA ARG A 5 20.26 5.67 7.85
C ARG A 5 18.87 5.14 7.54
N THR A 6 18.21 5.71 6.55
CA THR A 6 16.94 5.21 6.01
C THR A 6 17.24 3.99 5.15
N VAL A 7 16.81 2.81 5.59
CA VAL A 7 16.93 1.57 4.81
C VAL A 7 15.71 1.46 3.87
N SER A 8 15.96 1.38 2.57
CA SER A 8 14.92 1.12 1.58
C SER A 8 14.57 -0.37 1.56
N ALA A 9 13.29 -0.71 1.45
CA ALA A 9 12.83 -2.08 1.56
C ALA A 9 13.23 -2.93 0.34
N LYS A 10 13.75 -4.14 0.58
CA LYS A 10 14.07 -5.10 -0.50
C LYS A 10 12.78 -5.75 -1.04
N PRO A 11 12.70 -6.03 -2.37
CA PRO A 11 11.47 -6.42 -3.03
C PRO A 11 11.19 -7.91 -2.84
N LYS A 12 10.68 -8.31 -1.68
CA LYS A 12 9.93 -9.56 -1.56
C LYS A 12 8.48 -9.18 -1.23
N LYS A 13 7.75 -8.78 -2.28
CA LYS A 13 6.33 -8.44 -2.19
C LYS A 13 5.53 -9.74 -2.23
N ASP A 14 4.99 -10.17 -1.10
CA ASP A 14 3.95 -11.21 -1.08
C ASP A 14 2.68 -10.63 -1.71
N VAL A 15 2.33 -11.09 -2.90
CA VAL A 15 1.10 -10.67 -3.59
C VAL A 15 -0.10 -11.30 -2.87
N LYS A 16 -0.86 -10.47 -2.15
CA LYS A 16 -2.11 -10.88 -1.50
C LYS A 16 -3.29 -10.50 -2.39
N TRP A 17 -4.16 -11.46 -2.64
CA TRP A 17 -5.43 -11.24 -3.33
C TRP A 17 -6.50 -10.86 -2.33
N TYR A 18 -7.31 -9.85 -2.67
CA TYR A 18 -8.40 -9.36 -1.84
C TYR A 18 -9.70 -9.38 -2.64
N VAL A 19 -10.79 -9.76 -2.00
CA VAL A 19 -12.15 -9.62 -2.52
C VAL A 19 -12.82 -8.51 -1.74
N VAL A 20 -13.45 -7.57 -2.44
CA VAL A 20 -14.05 -6.38 -1.83
C VAL A 20 -15.53 -6.34 -2.20
N ASP A 21 -16.39 -6.31 -1.18
CA ASP A 21 -17.82 -6.06 -1.35
C ASP A 21 -18.07 -4.55 -1.51
N ALA A 22 -18.79 -4.20 -2.57
CA ALA A 22 -19.09 -2.83 -2.98
C ALA A 22 -20.55 -2.42 -2.71
N GLU A 23 -21.39 -3.31 -2.17
CA GLU A 23 -22.81 -3.03 -1.99
C GLU A 23 -23.04 -1.87 -1.01
N GLY A 24 -23.89 -0.91 -1.42
CA GLY A 24 -24.20 0.29 -0.63
C GLY A 24 -23.04 1.27 -0.43
N LYS A 25 -21.90 1.11 -1.13
CA LYS A 25 -20.76 2.03 -1.02
C LYS A 25 -20.75 3.09 -2.11
N ILE A 26 -20.32 4.29 -1.74
CA ILE A 26 -20.08 5.38 -2.69
C ILE A 26 -18.78 5.07 -3.47
N LEU A 27 -18.90 4.93 -4.79
CA LEU A 27 -17.82 4.53 -5.70
C LEU A 27 -16.50 5.27 -5.44
N GLY A 28 -16.52 6.60 -5.36
CA GLY A 28 -15.31 7.40 -5.19
C GLY A 28 -14.58 7.16 -3.85
N ARG A 29 -15.32 6.86 -2.78
CA ARG A 29 -14.75 6.55 -1.47
C ARG A 29 -14.12 5.16 -1.47
N LEU A 30 -14.81 4.19 -2.06
CA LEU A 30 -14.33 2.82 -2.20
C LEU A 30 -13.06 2.75 -3.07
N ALA A 31 -13.09 3.37 -4.25
CA ALA A 31 -11.97 3.40 -5.19
C ALA A 31 -10.71 4.02 -4.55
N SER A 32 -10.88 5.11 -3.79
CA SER A 32 -9.76 5.79 -3.11
C SER A 32 -9.08 4.89 -2.07
N GLN A 33 -9.86 4.09 -1.34
CA GLN A 33 -9.32 3.15 -0.35
C GLN A 33 -8.60 1.97 -1.03
N ILE A 34 -9.19 1.39 -2.08
CA ILE A 34 -8.59 0.30 -2.85
C ILE A 34 -7.25 0.76 -3.46
N ALA A 35 -7.20 1.96 -4.04
CA ALA A 35 -5.97 2.52 -4.60
C ALA A 35 -4.85 2.70 -3.57
N LYS A 36 -5.18 2.94 -2.29
CA LYS A 36 -4.20 3.00 -1.19
C LYS A 36 -3.63 1.62 -0.87
N ILE A 37 -4.49 0.59 -0.90
CA ILE A 37 -4.10 -0.81 -0.63
C ILE A 37 -3.23 -1.33 -1.77
N LEU A 38 -3.65 -1.16 -3.03
CA LEU A 38 -2.90 -1.60 -4.22
C LEU A 38 -1.51 -0.96 -4.31
N ARG A 39 -1.39 0.34 -3.98
CA ARG A 39 -0.07 0.99 -3.90
C ARG A 39 0.81 0.49 -2.75
N GLY A 40 0.28 -0.30 -1.82
CA GLY A 40 1.03 -0.71 -0.62
C GLY A 40 1.26 0.43 0.38
N LYS A 41 0.59 1.57 0.24
CA LYS A 41 0.69 2.70 1.21
C LYS A 41 0.15 2.35 2.61
N HIS A 42 -0.49 1.19 2.74
CA HIS A 42 -0.98 0.68 4.02
C HIS A 42 0.11 -0.08 4.80
N VAL A 43 1.20 -0.53 4.15
CA VAL A 43 2.31 -1.19 4.84
C VAL A 43 3.40 -0.18 5.20
N PRO A 44 4.05 -0.32 6.38
CA PRO A 44 5.11 0.59 6.83
C PRO A 44 6.40 0.47 5.99
N ILE A 45 6.44 -0.51 5.08
CA ILE A 45 7.56 -0.86 4.20
C ILE A 45 7.39 -0.19 2.81
N PHE A 46 6.43 0.73 2.68
CA PHE A 46 6.14 1.42 1.42
C PHE A 46 7.35 2.19 0.89
N THR A 47 7.78 1.84 -0.31
CA THR A 47 8.89 2.48 -1.01
C THR A 47 8.35 3.09 -2.31
N PRO A 48 8.32 4.42 -2.45
CA PRO A 48 7.58 5.10 -3.54
C PRO A 48 8.13 4.86 -4.95
N HIS A 49 9.40 4.44 -5.06
CA HIS A 49 10.08 4.14 -6.33
C HIS A 49 10.17 2.62 -6.61
N ALA A 50 9.69 1.78 -5.69
CA ALA A 50 9.68 0.34 -5.84
C ALA A 50 8.30 -0.10 -6.36
N ASP A 51 7.95 0.36 -7.56
CA ASP A 51 6.84 -0.22 -8.31
C ASP A 51 7.21 -1.64 -8.75
#